data_AF-A0A2A9LVC3-F1
#
_entry.id   AF-A0A2A9LVC3-F1
#
_cell.length_a   1.000
_cell.length_b   1.000
_cell.length_c   1.000
_cell.angle_alpha   90.00
_cell.angle_beta   90.00
_cell.angle_gamma   90.00
#
_symmetry.space_group_name_H-M   'P 1'
#
loop_
_entity.id
_entity.type
_entity.pdbx_description
1 polymer ?
#
loop_
_entity_poly.entity_id
_entity_poly.type
_entity_poly.pdbx_seq_one_letter_code
_entity_poly.pdbx_strand_id
1 'polypeptide(L)'
;MTLVTTTHIRWRDPITVKFGFTGIDTEEAVVLVRHRLTAQFPTLDKPSQCVYVVRLKGDVAIAYGGEFSPVIYIGEGNAATRLYAHAKWIAELLVAVPNAEIEVRVADCVRKKDANLCQYVEADLIDAFIEKHQCLPWFNRQREKKYAGQRTYDAEVQHAFNLRIGKVGGSKYLWAIRPTSNNEQYDPYATGWYDT
;
A
#
# COMPACT_ATOMS: atom_id res chain seq x y z
N MET A 1 -9.82 16.30 19.51
CA MET A 1 -8.95 15.51 18.60
C MET A 1 -7.69 16.30 18.35
N THR A 2 -6.54 15.62 18.27
CA THR A 2 -5.25 16.27 17.98
C THR A 2 -5.13 16.56 16.49
N LEU A 3 -4.73 17.78 16.13
CA LEU A 3 -4.44 18.17 14.74
C LEU A 3 -3.09 17.62 14.31
N VAL A 4 -3.07 16.91 13.19
CA VAL A 4 -1.89 16.35 12.53
C VAL A 4 -1.57 17.19 11.31
N THR A 5 -0.30 17.57 11.18
CA THR A 5 0.22 18.47 10.15
C THR A 5 1.46 17.88 9.47
N THR A 6 2.00 18.55 8.46
CA THR A 6 3.22 18.14 7.74
C THR A 6 4.47 18.02 8.62
N THR A 7 4.47 18.62 9.82
CA THR A 7 5.54 18.42 10.80
C THR A 7 5.49 17.07 11.48
N HIS A 8 4.31 16.44 11.51
CA HIS A 8 4.02 15.14 12.12
C HIS A 8 4.15 13.98 11.13
N ILE A 9 3.92 14.22 9.84
CA ILE A 9 3.99 13.18 8.80
C ILE A 9 4.92 13.64 7.68
N ARG A 10 6.01 12.89 7.47
CA ARG A 10 7.02 13.20 6.46
C ARG A 10 7.09 12.09 5.44
N TRP A 11 6.61 12.36 4.23
CA TRP A 11 6.70 11.41 3.12
C TRP A 11 8.11 11.37 2.56
N ARG A 12 8.61 10.15 2.34
CA ARG A 12 9.87 9.88 1.66
C ARG A 12 9.65 9.80 0.15
N ASP A 13 10.76 9.81 -0.58
CA ASP A 13 10.76 9.50 -2.00
C ASP A 13 10.22 8.08 -2.25
N PRO A 14 9.44 7.89 -3.32
CA PRO A 14 8.89 6.59 -3.67
C PRO A 14 9.99 5.58 -3.97
N ILE A 15 9.77 4.37 -3.47
CA ILE A 15 10.62 3.23 -3.76
C ILE A 15 9.93 2.44 -4.86
N THR A 16 10.51 2.41 -6.05
CA THR A 16 9.95 1.68 -7.20
C THR A 16 10.73 0.42 -7.44
N VAL A 17 10.02 -0.70 -7.42
CA VAL A 17 10.59 -1.98 -7.81
C VAL A 17 9.95 -2.44 -9.10
N LYS A 18 10.73 -2.36 -10.17
CA LYS A 18 10.35 -2.90 -11.47
C LYS A 18 10.43 -4.41 -11.41
N PHE A 19 9.42 -5.10 -11.93
CA PHE A 19 9.43 -6.56 -12.04
C PHE A 19 8.87 -6.94 -13.41
N GLY A 20 9.71 -7.55 -14.23
CA GLY A 20 9.37 -7.98 -15.58
C GLY A 20 9.94 -9.36 -15.78
N PHE A 21 9.61 -10.28 -14.86
CA PHE A 21 10.08 -11.64 -14.97
C PHE A 21 9.11 -12.42 -15.85
N THR A 22 9.64 -12.97 -16.92
CA THR A 22 8.96 -13.98 -17.71
C THR A 22 9.80 -15.25 -17.60
N GLY A 23 9.17 -16.39 -17.32
CA GLY A 23 9.85 -17.69 -17.30
C GLY A 23 10.59 -18.01 -15.99
N ILE A 24 10.20 -17.41 -14.87
CA ILE A 24 10.62 -17.85 -13.53
C ILE A 24 9.38 -18.20 -12.71
N ASP A 25 9.55 -19.07 -11.70
CA ASP A 25 8.47 -19.41 -10.78
C ASP A 25 8.36 -18.42 -9.59
N THR A 26 7.36 -18.65 -8.74
CA THR A 26 7.11 -17.81 -7.55
C THR A 26 8.26 -17.87 -6.54
N GLU A 27 8.92 -19.00 -6.36
CA GLU A 27 10.00 -19.14 -5.37
C GLU A 27 11.22 -18.32 -5.79
N GLU A 28 11.60 -18.42 -7.07
CA GLU A 28 12.64 -17.61 -7.68
C GLU A 28 12.29 -16.12 -7.62
N ALA A 29 11.04 -15.77 -7.95
CA ALA A 29 10.55 -14.40 -7.88
C ALA A 29 10.62 -13.83 -6.46
N VAL A 30 10.30 -14.60 -5.40
CA VAL A 30 10.39 -14.17 -4.01
C VAL A 30 11.81 -13.77 -3.63
N VAL A 31 12.82 -14.55 -4.02
CA VAL A 31 14.23 -14.24 -3.75
C VAL A 31 14.62 -12.93 -4.41
N LEU A 32 14.25 -12.75 -5.68
CA LEU A 32 14.55 -11.53 -6.43
C LEU A 32 13.82 -10.30 -5.86
N VAL A 33 12.55 -10.46 -5.46
CA VAL A 33 11.77 -9.41 -4.80
C VAL A 33 12.43 -8.97 -3.51
N ARG A 34 12.80 -9.91 -2.64
CA ARG A 34 13.50 -9.63 -1.38
C ARG A 34 14.83 -8.93 -1.61
N HIS A 35 15.62 -9.40 -2.57
CA HIS A 35 16.89 -8.77 -2.92
C HIS A 35 16.69 -7.32 -3.37
N ARG A 36 15.76 -7.06 -4.30
CA ARG A 36 15.48 -5.71 -4.79
C ARG A 36 14.93 -4.79 -3.72
N LEU A 37 14.01 -5.27 -2.88
CA LEU A 37 13.53 -4.52 -1.72
C LEU A 37 14.71 -4.20 -0.80
N THR A 38 15.54 -5.17 -0.44
CA THR A 38 16.69 -4.93 0.46
C THR A 38 17.68 -3.92 -0.12
N ALA A 39 17.96 -4.01 -1.41
CA ALA A 39 18.85 -3.09 -2.14
C ALA A 39 18.31 -1.67 -2.28
N GLN A 40 16.99 -1.46 -2.21
CA GLN A 40 16.37 -0.14 -2.21
C GLN A 40 16.08 0.39 -0.79
N PHE A 41 16.19 -0.45 0.23
CA PHE A 41 16.10 -0.11 1.65
C PHE A 41 17.43 -0.23 2.46
N PRO A 42 18.66 -0.17 1.88
CA PRO A 42 19.88 -0.61 2.55
C PRO A 42 20.34 0.34 3.65
N THR A 43 19.95 1.62 3.57
CA THR A 43 20.39 2.72 4.43
C THR A 43 19.25 3.41 5.15
N LEU A 44 18.03 2.89 5.05
CA LEU A 44 16.95 3.39 5.88
C LEU A 44 17.24 2.90 7.29
N ASP A 45 17.88 3.76 8.09
CA ASP A 45 17.78 3.79 9.55
C ASP A 45 16.42 3.24 9.90
N LYS A 46 16.36 1.96 10.31
CA LYS A 46 15.16 1.12 10.28
C LYS A 46 14.02 1.97 10.85
N PRO A 47 13.11 2.53 10.03
CA PRO A 47 12.06 3.38 10.57
C PRO A 47 11.21 2.40 11.33
N SER A 48 11.46 2.31 12.63
CA SER A 48 10.93 1.22 13.43
C SER A 48 9.41 1.27 13.42
N GLN A 49 8.85 2.46 13.14
CA GLN A 49 7.44 2.75 13.00
C GLN A 49 7.20 3.86 11.98
N CYS A 50 6.70 3.48 10.80
CA CYS A 50 6.25 4.35 9.72
C CYS A 50 4.90 3.86 9.20
N VAL A 51 4.26 4.63 8.33
CA VAL A 51 3.12 4.17 7.53
C VAL A 51 3.56 4.06 6.08
N TYR A 52 3.11 3.03 5.39
CA TYR A 52 3.45 2.83 3.99
C TYR A 52 2.26 2.36 3.16
N VAL A 53 2.27 2.75 1.89
CA VAL A 53 1.28 2.39 0.88
C VAL A 53 2.01 1.66 -0.24
N VAL A 54 1.62 0.42 -0.51
CA VAL A 54 2.09 -0.38 -1.64
C VAL A 54 1.09 -0.26 -2.77
N ARG A 55 1.60 0.00 -3.97
CA ARG A 55 0.81 0.32 -5.15
C ARG A 55 1.36 -0.38 -6.38
N LEU A 56 0.50 -0.66 -7.35
CA LEU A 56 0.91 -0.89 -8.72
C LEU A 56 1.39 0.41 -9.36
N LYS A 57 2.36 0.29 -10.25
CA LYS A 57 2.91 1.37 -11.05
C LYS A 57 2.88 0.97 -12.54
N GLY A 58 2.72 1.97 -13.39
CA GLY A 58 2.62 1.79 -14.84
C GLY A 58 1.18 1.73 -15.30
N ASP A 59 0.90 0.77 -16.18
CA ASP A 59 -0.34 0.74 -16.96
C ASP A 59 -1.42 -0.16 -16.36
N VAL A 60 -1.19 -0.74 -15.18
CA VAL A 60 -2.11 -1.66 -14.53
C VAL A 60 -2.55 -1.11 -13.17
N ALA A 61 -3.85 -1.15 -12.91
CA ALA A 61 -4.48 -0.88 -11.61
C ALA A 61 -5.32 -2.09 -11.18
N ILE A 62 -5.79 -2.08 -9.93
CA ILE A 62 -6.74 -3.06 -9.44
C ILE A 62 -8.15 -2.53 -9.62
N ALA A 63 -9.04 -3.36 -10.16
CA ALA A 63 -10.46 -3.10 -10.16
C ALA A 63 -11.00 -3.28 -8.73
N TYR A 64 -11.58 -2.22 -8.18
CA TYR A 64 -12.31 -2.23 -6.93
C TYR A 64 -13.75 -1.81 -7.23
N GLY A 65 -14.55 -2.79 -7.68
CA GLY A 65 -15.99 -2.63 -7.83
C GLY A 65 -16.30 -1.70 -9.00
N GLY A 66 -16.98 -0.59 -8.73
CA GLY A 66 -17.28 0.43 -9.75
C GLY A 66 -16.10 1.33 -10.13
N GLU A 67 -14.98 1.27 -9.39
CA GLU A 67 -13.80 2.10 -9.62
C GLU A 67 -12.51 1.27 -9.66
N PHE A 68 -11.38 1.92 -9.94
CA PHE A 68 -10.07 1.28 -9.91
C PHE A 68 -9.06 2.13 -9.13
N SER A 69 -8.10 1.45 -8.50
CA SER A 69 -7.01 2.07 -7.74
C SER A 69 -5.71 1.30 -7.93
N PRO A 70 -4.55 1.97 -7.97
CA PRO A 70 -3.27 1.28 -7.93
C PRO A 70 -2.94 0.71 -6.55
N VAL A 71 -3.59 1.16 -5.46
CA VAL A 71 -3.24 0.71 -4.10
C VAL A 71 -3.59 -0.75 -3.94
N ILE A 72 -2.65 -1.54 -3.43
CA ILE A 72 -2.85 -2.97 -3.14
C ILE A 72 -2.72 -3.28 -1.66
N TYR A 73 -2.01 -2.42 -0.90
CA TYR A 73 -1.84 -2.59 0.54
C TYR A 73 -1.50 -1.26 1.24
N ILE A 74 -2.00 -1.08 2.45
CA ILE A 74 -1.64 0.01 3.38
C ILE A 74 -1.25 -0.64 4.71
N GLY A 75 -0.14 -0.22 5.31
CA GLY A 75 0.28 -0.78 6.58
C GLY A 75 1.15 0.14 7.41
N GLU A 76 1.34 -0.24 8.68
CA GLU A 76 2.28 0.41 9.59
C GLU A 76 3.39 -0.50 10.12
N GLY A 77 4.40 0.13 10.71
CA GLY A 77 5.47 -0.51 11.47
C GLY A 77 6.83 -0.35 10.79
N ASN A 78 7.70 -1.35 10.96
CA ASN A 78 8.99 -1.38 10.28
C ASN A 78 8.80 -1.77 8.80
N ALA A 79 8.81 -0.78 7.90
CA ALA A 79 8.59 -1.01 6.47
C ALA A 79 9.55 -2.05 5.89
N ALA A 80 10.84 -2.04 6.23
CA ALA A 80 11.80 -2.98 5.66
C ALA A 80 11.47 -4.43 6.04
N THR A 81 11.24 -4.71 7.33
CA THR A 81 10.88 -6.04 7.81
C THR A 81 9.52 -6.48 7.27
N ARG A 82 8.53 -5.58 7.24
CA ARG A 82 7.19 -5.88 6.75
C ARG A 82 7.18 -6.15 5.25
N LEU A 83 7.82 -5.31 4.44
CA LEU A 83 7.91 -5.50 2.99
C LEU A 83 8.65 -6.78 2.62
N TYR A 84 9.68 -7.15 3.39
CA TYR A 84 10.35 -8.44 3.21
C TYR A 84 9.40 -9.63 3.44
N ALA A 85 8.51 -9.55 4.43
CA ALA A 85 7.48 -10.55 4.68
C ALA A 85 6.42 -10.56 3.57
N HIS A 86 6.09 -9.38 3.04
CA HIS A 86 5.15 -9.19 1.94
C HIS A 86 5.65 -9.69 0.58
N ALA A 87 6.96 -9.96 0.45
CA ALA A 87 7.57 -10.41 -0.80
C ALA A 87 6.88 -11.64 -1.43
N LYS A 88 6.25 -12.51 -0.61
CA LYS A 88 5.52 -13.68 -1.11
C LYS A 88 4.34 -13.30 -2.00
N TRP A 89 3.37 -12.55 -1.45
CA TRP A 89 2.17 -12.18 -2.21
C TRP A 89 2.49 -11.16 -3.31
N ILE A 90 3.54 -10.34 -3.12
CA ILE A 90 4.09 -9.47 -4.18
C ILE A 90 4.59 -10.33 -5.35
N ALA A 91 5.42 -11.34 -5.09
CA ALA A 91 5.98 -12.20 -6.13
C ALA A 91 4.88 -12.94 -6.91
N GLU A 92 3.91 -13.52 -6.21
CA GLU A 92 2.75 -14.20 -6.83
C GLU A 92 1.99 -13.27 -7.79
N LEU A 93 1.72 -12.03 -7.37
CA LEU A 93 1.06 -11.03 -8.22
C LEU A 93 1.89 -10.70 -9.46
N LEU A 94 3.20 -10.51 -9.28
CA LEU A 94 4.12 -10.11 -10.34
C LEU A 94 4.40 -11.21 -11.36
N VAL A 95 4.36 -12.48 -10.95
CA VAL A 95 4.44 -13.64 -11.85
C VAL A 95 3.15 -13.78 -12.65
N ALA A 96 1.99 -13.53 -12.02
CA ALA A 96 0.68 -13.65 -12.66
C ALA A 96 0.36 -12.49 -13.61
N VAL A 97 0.94 -11.31 -13.39
CA VAL A 97 0.64 -10.08 -14.15
C VAL A 97 1.91 -9.58 -14.84
N PRO A 98 2.10 -9.89 -16.13
CA PRO A 98 3.27 -9.45 -16.88
C PRO A 98 3.45 -7.93 -16.83
N ASN A 99 4.71 -7.50 -16.65
CA ASN A 99 5.11 -6.08 -16.59
C ASN A 99 4.49 -5.26 -15.44
N ALA A 100 3.90 -5.90 -14.43
CA ALA A 100 3.49 -5.19 -13.23
C ALA A 100 4.73 -4.63 -12.51
N GLU A 101 4.72 -3.34 -12.22
CA GLU A 101 5.71 -2.72 -11.33
C GLU A 101 5.03 -2.38 -10.01
N ILE A 102 5.79 -2.40 -8.91
CA ILE A 102 5.29 -1.89 -7.63
C ILE A 102 5.99 -0.60 -7.23
N GLU A 103 5.24 0.27 -6.57
CA GLU A 103 5.72 1.46 -5.91
C GLU A 103 5.34 1.41 -4.43
N VAL A 104 6.30 1.69 -3.56
CA VAL A 104 6.07 1.82 -2.12
C VAL A 104 6.28 3.28 -1.73
N ARG A 105 5.25 3.88 -1.13
CA ARG A 105 5.29 5.22 -0.54
C ARG A 105 5.41 5.08 0.96
N VAL A 106 6.43 5.68 1.57
CA VAL A 106 6.67 5.58 3.03
C VAL A 106 6.54 6.95 3.66
N ALA A 107 5.85 7.03 4.80
CA ALA A 107 5.71 8.20 5.63
C ALA A 107 6.28 7.95 7.04
N ASP A 108 7.21 8.78 7.46
CA ASP A 108 7.65 8.81 8.84
C ASP A 108 6.64 9.57 9.71
N CYS A 109 6.22 8.96 10.81
CA CYS A 109 5.37 9.60 11.80
C CYS A 109 6.22 10.14 12.96
N VAL A 110 6.23 11.46 13.14
CA VAL A 110 6.96 12.14 14.22
C VAL A 110 6.12 12.12 15.50
N ARG A 111 6.34 11.10 16.33
CA ARG A 111 5.54 10.74 17.52
C ARG A 111 5.76 11.61 18.76
N LYS A 112 6.08 12.90 18.65
CA LYS A 112 6.32 13.75 19.84
C LYS A 112 5.06 13.78 20.71
N LYS A 113 5.07 13.01 21.81
CA LYS A 113 3.96 12.78 22.76
C LYS A 113 2.75 12.01 22.22
N ASP A 114 2.88 11.31 21.09
CA ASP A 114 1.82 10.45 20.54
C ASP A 114 2.38 9.12 20.01
N ALA A 115 2.44 8.12 20.90
CA ALA A 115 3.01 6.81 20.57
C ALA A 115 2.20 6.04 19.50
N ASN A 116 0.92 6.38 19.33
CA ASN A 116 -0.01 5.67 18.44
C ASN A 116 -0.25 6.39 17.10
N LEU A 117 0.56 7.41 16.77
CA LEU A 117 0.35 8.22 15.57
C LEU A 117 0.31 7.39 14.28
N CYS A 118 1.18 6.37 14.15
CA CYS A 118 1.19 5.51 12.96
C CYS A 118 -0.12 4.74 12.81
N GLN A 119 -0.66 4.22 13.91
CA GLN A 119 -1.90 3.43 13.93
C GLN A 119 -3.11 4.31 13.57
N TYR A 120 -3.15 5.55 14.07
CA TYR A 120 -4.17 6.52 13.65
C TYR A 120 -4.08 6.80 12.13
N VAL A 121 -2.87 7.09 11.64
CA VAL A 121 -2.64 7.41 10.22
C VAL A 121 -2.95 6.25 9.29
N GLU A 122 -2.54 5.02 9.63
CA GLU A 122 -2.87 3.81 8.88
C GLU A 122 -4.38 3.60 8.82
N ALA A 123 -5.06 3.64 9.97
CA ALA A 123 -6.50 3.43 10.06
C ALA A 123 -7.27 4.48 9.23
N ASP A 124 -6.88 5.75 9.33
CA ASP A 124 -7.52 6.84 8.57
C ASP A 124 -7.25 6.75 7.06
N LEU A 125 -6.07 6.28 6.63
CA LEU A 125 -5.79 6.01 5.22
C LEU A 125 -6.61 4.85 4.66
N ILE A 126 -6.78 3.78 5.45
CA ILE A 126 -7.63 2.64 5.09
C ILE A 126 -9.10 3.09 5.01
N ASP A 127 -9.56 3.90 5.97
CA ASP A 127 -10.93 4.41 5.98
C ASP A 127 -11.21 5.31 4.78
N ALA A 128 -10.30 6.23 4.45
CA ALA A 128 -10.41 7.06 3.25
C ALA A 128 -10.41 6.23 1.96
N PHE A 129 -9.68 5.10 1.93
CA PHE A 129 -9.72 4.17 0.81
C PHE A 129 -11.08 3.46 0.72
N ILE A 130 -11.59 2.94 1.83
CA ILE A 130 -12.89 2.25 1.90
C ILE A 130 -14.03 3.19 1.52
N GLU A 131 -14.05 4.42 2.02
CA GLU A 131 -15.08 5.41 1.69
C GLU A 131 -15.19 5.60 0.16
N LYS A 132 -14.05 5.57 -0.53
CA LYS A 132 -13.98 5.75 -1.98
C LYS A 132 -14.28 4.48 -2.78
N HIS A 133 -13.80 3.33 -2.32
CA HIS A 133 -13.78 2.08 -3.10
C HIS A 133 -14.73 1.00 -2.58
N GLN A 134 -15.37 1.23 -1.44
CA GLN A 134 -16.32 0.32 -0.78
C GLN A 134 -15.73 -1.06 -0.42
N CYS A 135 -14.41 -1.14 -0.31
CA CYS A 135 -13.69 -2.36 0.04
C CYS A 135 -12.31 -2.03 0.65
N LEU A 136 -11.69 -3.02 1.26
CA LEU A 136 -10.28 -2.97 1.64
C LEU A 136 -9.36 -3.00 0.40
N PRO A 137 -8.13 -2.45 0.48
CA PRO A 137 -7.08 -2.80 -0.46
C PRO A 137 -6.87 -4.32 -0.50
N TRP A 138 -6.51 -4.87 -1.66
CA TRP A 138 -6.54 -6.31 -1.95
C TRP A 138 -5.83 -7.15 -0.87
N PHE A 139 -4.66 -6.74 -0.39
CA PHE A 139 -3.91 -7.50 0.60
C PHE A 139 -4.13 -7.06 2.05
N ASN A 140 -5.00 -6.08 2.30
CA ASN A 140 -5.43 -5.73 3.66
C ASN A 140 -6.52 -6.70 4.11
N ARG A 141 -6.32 -7.35 5.27
CA ARG A 141 -7.26 -8.37 5.79
C ARG A 141 -8.33 -7.84 6.73
N GLN A 142 -8.07 -6.71 7.40
CA GLN A 142 -8.96 -6.18 8.42
C GLN A 142 -8.91 -4.65 8.43
N ARG A 143 -10.04 -4.05 8.80
CA ARG A 143 -10.16 -2.62 9.12
C ARG A 143 -9.96 -2.42 10.62
N GLU A 144 -9.02 -1.55 10.98
CA GLU A 144 -8.78 -1.19 12.37
C GLU A 144 -9.70 -0.06 12.82
N LYS A 145 -10.80 -0.40 13.51
CA LYS A 145 -11.82 0.57 13.93
C LYS A 145 -11.43 1.37 15.17
N LYS A 146 -10.49 0.90 15.98
CA LYS A 146 -10.13 1.56 17.25
C LYS A 146 -9.45 2.90 17.03
N TYR A 147 -8.62 2.99 15.99
CA TYR A 147 -7.78 4.15 15.72
C TYR A 147 -8.37 5.07 14.64
N ALA A 148 -9.28 4.57 13.80
CA ALA A 148 -9.94 5.38 12.79
C ALA A 148 -10.75 6.55 13.39
N GLY A 149 -10.67 7.70 12.73
CA GLY A 149 -11.42 8.90 13.06
C GLY A 149 -11.06 9.49 14.43
N GLN A 150 -9.84 9.29 14.94
CA GLN A 150 -9.40 9.83 16.23
C GLN A 150 -8.47 11.05 16.09
N ARG A 151 -8.09 11.39 14.85
CA ARG A 151 -7.22 12.52 14.51
C ARG A 151 -7.92 13.43 13.52
N THR A 152 -7.51 14.69 13.55
CA THR A 152 -7.90 15.67 12.54
C THR A 152 -6.64 16.00 11.75
N TYR A 153 -6.77 16.14 10.44
CA TYR A 153 -5.65 16.42 9.55
C TYR A 153 -5.84 17.80 8.95
N ASP A 154 -4.76 18.55 8.81
CA ASP A 154 -4.82 19.78 8.02
C ASP A 154 -5.03 19.47 6.53
N ALA A 155 -5.32 20.52 5.76
CA ALA A 155 -5.61 20.38 4.33
C ALA A 155 -4.41 19.84 3.54
N GLU A 156 -3.17 20.17 3.94
CA GLU A 156 -1.97 19.70 3.27
C GLU A 156 -1.75 18.19 3.47
N VAL A 157 -1.96 17.68 4.67
CA VAL A 157 -1.86 16.26 4.99
C VAL A 157 -2.98 15.49 4.32
N GLN A 158 -4.22 15.98 4.31
CA GLN A 158 -5.33 15.35 3.59
C GLN A 158 -5.06 15.31 2.08
N HIS A 159 -4.60 16.40 1.49
CA HIS A 159 -4.18 16.43 0.09
C HIS A 159 -3.07 15.42 -0.16
N ALA A 160 -2.09 15.33 0.73
CA ALA A 160 -1.02 14.35 0.62
C ALA A 160 -1.57 12.93 0.64
N PHE A 161 -2.46 12.57 1.58
CA PHE A 161 -3.08 11.25 1.67
C PHE A 161 -3.79 10.89 0.37
N ASN A 162 -4.64 11.78 -0.13
CA ASN A 162 -5.40 11.59 -1.36
C ASN A 162 -4.50 11.29 -2.57
N LEU A 163 -3.33 11.91 -2.66
CA LEU A 163 -2.37 11.61 -3.73
C LEU A 163 -1.73 10.22 -3.61
N ARG A 164 -1.58 9.68 -2.39
CA ARG A 164 -0.93 8.38 -2.15
C ARG A 164 -1.93 7.22 -2.28
N ILE A 165 -3.19 7.42 -1.88
CA ILE A 165 -4.24 6.39 -2.03
C ILE A 165 -5.03 6.52 -3.34
N GLY A 166 -4.98 7.68 -4.00
CA GLY A 166 -5.69 7.95 -5.24
C GLY A 166 -4.97 7.48 -6.50
N LYS A 167 -5.54 7.83 -7.66
CA LYS A 167 -4.90 7.66 -8.98
C LYS A 167 -3.68 8.60 -9.05
N VAL A 168 -2.59 8.16 -9.69
CA VAL A 168 -1.42 9.03 -9.87
C VAL A 168 -1.77 10.13 -10.89
N GLY A 169 -1.39 11.38 -10.63
CA GLY A 169 -1.57 12.44 -11.62
C GLY A 169 -0.85 12.07 -12.93
N GLY A 170 -1.59 12.01 -14.04
CA GLY A 170 -1.04 11.63 -15.36
C GLY A 170 -0.89 10.13 -15.63
N SER A 171 -1.23 9.24 -14.68
CA SER A 171 -1.25 7.80 -14.97
C SER A 171 -2.39 7.46 -15.92
N LYS A 172 -2.07 6.73 -17.00
CA LYS A 172 -3.01 6.20 -17.98
C LYS A 172 -3.11 4.69 -17.79
N TYR A 173 -3.69 4.25 -16.68
CA TYR A 173 -3.93 2.82 -16.47
C TYR A 173 -4.72 2.29 -17.67
N LEU A 174 -4.10 1.39 -18.43
CA LEU A 174 -4.67 0.75 -19.61
C LEU A 174 -5.55 -0.44 -19.19
N TRP A 175 -5.23 -1.04 -18.04
CA TRP A 175 -5.91 -2.21 -17.51
C TRP A 175 -6.26 -2.04 -16.04
N ALA A 176 -7.46 -2.50 -15.69
CA ALA A 176 -7.85 -2.76 -14.30
C ALA A 176 -8.02 -4.27 -14.13
N ILE A 177 -7.25 -4.88 -13.25
CA ILE A 177 -7.24 -6.34 -13.03
C ILE A 177 -8.00 -6.73 -11.77
N ARG A 178 -8.49 -7.96 -11.76
CA ARG A 178 -8.98 -8.65 -10.56
C ARG A 178 -8.61 -10.13 -10.67
N PRO A 179 -8.34 -10.83 -9.56
CA PRO A 179 -8.10 -12.26 -9.60
C PRO A 179 -9.36 -13.00 -10.09
N THR A 180 -9.15 -14.11 -10.81
CA THR A 180 -10.22 -15.09 -11.06
C THR A 180 -10.35 -16.01 -9.84
N SER A 181 -11.45 -16.76 -9.72
CA SER A 181 -11.67 -17.71 -8.62
C SER A 181 -10.63 -18.83 -8.52
N ASN A 182 -9.85 -19.06 -9.59
CA ASN A 182 -8.77 -20.07 -9.61
C ASN A 182 -7.44 -19.51 -9.08
N ASN A 183 -7.36 -18.21 -8.81
CA ASN A 183 -6.18 -17.57 -8.24
C ASN A 183 -6.22 -17.70 -6.71
N GLU A 184 -5.13 -18.13 -6.08
CA GLU A 184 -5.03 -18.29 -4.62
C GLU A 184 -5.30 -16.99 -3.84
N GLN A 185 -5.14 -15.84 -4.49
CA GLN A 185 -5.38 -14.52 -3.92
C GLN A 185 -6.82 -14.02 -4.15
N TYR A 186 -7.72 -14.84 -4.70
CA TYR A 186 -9.12 -14.50 -4.90
C TYR A 186 -9.87 -14.27 -3.59
N ASP A 187 -9.76 -15.18 -2.62
CA ASP A 187 -10.50 -15.06 -1.36
C ASP A 187 -10.15 -13.78 -0.58
N PRO A 188 -8.86 -13.41 -0.42
CA PRO A 188 -8.51 -12.10 0.14
C PRO A 188 -9.13 -10.91 -0.60
N TYR A 189 -9.20 -10.96 -1.94
CA TYR A 189 -9.83 -9.91 -2.74
C TYR A 189 -11.36 -9.87 -2.54
N ALA A 190 -12.01 -11.03 -2.54
CA ALA A 190 -13.47 -11.16 -2.50
C ALA A 190 -14.06 -10.95 -1.10
N THR A 191 -13.29 -11.10 -0.03
CA THR A 191 -13.77 -10.90 1.35
C THR A 191 -13.58 -9.46 1.86
N GLY A 192 -12.87 -8.61 1.12
CA GLY A 192 -12.61 -7.22 1.50
C GLY A 192 -13.78 -6.24 1.28
N TRP A 193 -14.88 -6.69 0.70
CA TRP A 193 -16.04 -5.86 0.34
C TRP A 193 -16.89 -5.50 1.56
N TYR A 194 -17.40 -4.27 1.59
CA TYR A 194 -18.41 -3.84 2.56
C TYR A 194 -19.74 -3.64 1.84
N ASP A 195 -20.79 -4.26 2.36
CA ASP A 195 -22.16 -3.96 1.95
C ASP A 195 -22.51 -2.55 2.44
N THR A 196 -22.98 -1.70 1.53
CA THR A 196 -23.61 -0.40 1.85
C THR A 196 -24.99 -0.57 2.44
#